data_AF-A0AAX4MKV1-F1
#
_entry.id   AF-A0AAX4MKV1-F1
#
_cell.length_a   1.000
_cell.length_b   1.000
_cell.length_c   1.000
_cell.angle_alpha   90.00
_cell.angle_beta   90.00
_cell.angle_gamma   90.00
#
_symmetry.space_group_name_H-M   'P 1'
#
loop_
_entity.id
_entity.type
_entity.pdbx_description
1 polymer ?
#
loop_
_entity_poly.entity_id
_entity_poly.type
_entity_poly.pdbx_seq_one_letter_code
_entity_poly.pdbx_strand_id
1 'polypeptide(L)'
;MMQFVEGLSDRQAADAVRSRIDWKYALSLELIDPGFDASVLCEFRARLVDGGTGPALLDAMLARFKESGLLRARGQQRTDSTHVLAVVRSVNRLEFVGETLRAALNTLALVEAGLARWFDFLRLV
;
A
#
# COMPACT_ATOMS: atom_id res chain seq x y z
N MET A 1 8.05 -2.40 -0.11
CA MET A 1 8.88 -2.14 1.08
C MET A 1 8.59 -0.77 1.68
N MET A 2 8.68 0.33 0.93
CA MET A 2 8.34 1.70 1.41
C MET A 2 6.96 1.77 2.10
N GLN A 3 5.92 1.21 1.46
CA GLN A 3 4.59 1.09 2.06
C GLN A 3 4.60 0.45 3.46
N PHE A 4 5.35 -0.63 3.63
CA PHE A 4 5.42 -1.34 4.91
C PHE A 4 6.23 -0.59 5.95
N VAL A 5 7.39 -0.04 5.56
CA VAL A 5 8.27 0.75 6.45
C VAL A 5 7.53 1.95 7.02
N GLU A 6 6.67 2.57 6.21
CA GLU A 6 5.90 3.75 6.59
C GLU A 6 4.51 3.41 7.16
N GLY A 7 4.15 2.13 7.28
CA GLY A 7 2.85 1.71 7.83
C GLY A 7 1.64 2.18 7.01
N LEU A 8 1.81 2.37 5.70
CA LEU A 8 0.78 2.93 4.82
C LEU A 8 -0.18 1.85 4.31
N SER A 9 -1.46 2.22 4.24
CA SER A 9 -2.47 1.49 3.46
C SER A 9 -2.22 1.57 1.96
N ASP A 10 -2.90 0.75 1.16
CA ASP A 10 -2.71 0.72 -0.30
C ASP A 10 -3.10 2.05 -0.95
N ARG A 11 -4.16 2.70 -0.47
CA ARG A 11 -4.53 4.06 -0.89
C ARG A 11 -3.50 5.10 -0.49
N GLN A 12 -3.05 5.07 0.75
CA GLN A 12 -2.02 6.01 1.21
C GLN A 12 -0.70 5.83 0.46
N ALA A 13 -0.33 4.62 0.09
CA ALA A 13 0.83 4.35 -0.75
C ALA A 13 0.64 4.92 -2.17
N ALA A 14 -0.53 4.73 -2.79
CA ALA A 14 -0.85 5.32 -4.08
C ALA A 14 -0.85 6.86 -4.04
N ASP A 15 -1.38 7.46 -2.97
CA ASP A 15 -1.34 8.91 -2.74
C ASP A 15 0.08 9.42 -2.48
N ALA A 16 0.91 8.66 -1.75
CA ALA A 16 2.31 8.99 -1.52
C ALA A 16 3.10 9.02 -2.83
N VAL A 17 2.88 8.07 -3.74
CA VAL A 17 3.48 8.08 -5.09
C VAL A 17 3.09 9.34 -5.86
N ARG A 18 1.81 9.76 -5.79
CA ARG A 18 1.33 10.95 -6.50
C ARG A 18 1.92 12.25 -5.96
N SER A 19 1.97 12.38 -4.65
CA SER A 19 2.18 13.67 -3.97
C SER A 19 3.61 13.89 -3.46
N ARG A 20 4.38 12.82 -3.20
CA ARG A 20 5.67 12.96 -2.51
C ARG A 20 6.86 12.68 -3.42
N ILE A 21 7.82 13.60 -3.39
CA ILE A 21 9.04 13.57 -4.20
C ILE A 21 9.97 12.42 -3.79
N ASP A 22 10.03 12.09 -2.51
CA ASP A 22 10.85 10.98 -1.99
C ASP A 22 10.41 9.62 -2.57
N TRP A 23 9.11 9.38 -2.71
CA TRP A 23 8.57 8.19 -3.36
C TRP A 23 8.86 8.16 -4.85
N LYS A 24 8.67 9.29 -5.56
CA LYS A 24 9.01 9.38 -7.00
C LYS A 24 10.50 9.15 -7.23
N TYR A 25 11.36 9.71 -6.38
CA TYR A 25 12.80 9.50 -6.44
C TYR A 25 13.19 8.04 -6.17
N ALA A 26 12.66 7.44 -5.09
CA ALA A 26 12.96 6.05 -4.73
C ALA A 26 12.50 5.05 -5.80
N LEU A 27 11.41 5.33 -6.50
CA LEU A 27 10.86 4.51 -7.57
C LEU A 27 11.42 4.86 -8.96
N SER A 28 12.32 5.85 -9.05
CA SER A 28 12.84 6.37 -10.33
C SER A 28 11.73 6.81 -11.30
N LEU A 29 10.70 7.46 -10.79
CA LEU A 29 9.57 8.02 -11.56
C LEU A 29 9.80 9.50 -11.88
N GLU A 30 9.13 9.96 -12.94
CA GLU A 30 9.10 11.39 -13.27
C GLU A 30 8.36 12.21 -12.20
N LEU A 31 8.75 13.47 -11.99
CA LEU A 31 8.09 14.33 -11.01
C LEU A 31 6.61 14.59 -11.32
N ILE A 32 6.24 14.54 -12.60
CA ILE A 32 4.87 14.69 -13.09
C ILE A 32 4.13 13.36 -13.22
N ASP A 33 4.74 12.24 -12.80
CA ASP A 33 4.11 10.93 -12.88
C ASP A 33 2.76 10.94 -12.15
N PRO A 34 1.67 10.47 -12.81
CA PRO A 34 0.32 10.51 -12.27
C PRO A 34 0.06 9.46 -11.19
N GLY A 35 1.02 8.58 -10.91
CA GLY A 35 0.88 7.44 -10.01
C GLY A 35 -0.02 6.34 -10.56
N PHE A 36 -0.48 5.48 -9.67
CA PHE A 36 -1.35 4.35 -9.99
C PHE A 36 -2.59 4.31 -9.08
N ASP A 37 -3.59 3.51 -9.48
CA ASP A 37 -4.75 3.25 -8.63
C ASP A 37 -4.42 2.26 -7.51
N ALA A 38 -4.96 2.48 -6.30
CA ALA A 38 -4.69 1.63 -5.14
C ALA A 38 -5.02 0.15 -5.37
N SER A 39 -6.00 -0.15 -6.24
CA SER A 39 -6.38 -1.52 -6.58
C SER A 39 -5.25 -2.31 -7.25
N VAL A 40 -4.30 -1.65 -7.92
CA VAL A 40 -3.15 -2.28 -8.58
C VAL A 40 -2.30 -3.06 -7.58
N LEU A 41 -2.11 -2.55 -6.35
CA LEU A 41 -1.33 -3.23 -5.32
C LEU A 41 -2.04 -4.49 -4.80
N CYS A 42 -3.36 -4.44 -4.68
CA CYS A 42 -4.19 -5.59 -4.30
C CYS A 42 -4.16 -6.66 -5.39
N GLU A 43 -4.40 -6.27 -6.64
CA GLU A 43 -4.40 -7.19 -7.78
C GLU A 43 -3.03 -7.82 -8.02
N PHE A 44 -1.96 -7.04 -7.94
CA PHE A 44 -0.60 -7.54 -8.05
C PHE A 44 -0.32 -8.62 -7.00
N ARG A 45 -0.68 -8.38 -5.73
CA ARG A 45 -0.51 -9.37 -4.66
C ARG A 45 -1.36 -10.61 -4.88
N ALA A 46 -2.62 -10.45 -5.32
CA ALA A 46 -3.49 -11.58 -5.63
C ALA A 46 -2.88 -12.46 -6.73
N ARG A 47 -2.47 -11.86 -7.85
CA ARG A 47 -1.82 -12.57 -8.97
C ARG A 47 -0.51 -13.25 -8.56
N LEU A 48 0.27 -12.62 -7.67
CA LEU A 48 1.52 -13.19 -7.17
C LEU A 48 1.28 -14.42 -6.28
N VAL A 49 0.22 -14.40 -5.47
CA VAL A 49 -0.20 -15.54 -4.65
C VAL A 49 -0.76 -16.66 -5.53
N ASP A 50 -1.71 -16.34 -6.41
CA ASP A 50 -2.35 -17.31 -7.28
C ASP A 50 -1.35 -17.98 -8.24
N GLY A 51 -0.39 -17.22 -8.75
CA GLY A 51 0.67 -17.71 -9.62
C GLY A 51 1.82 -18.42 -8.89
N GLY A 52 1.87 -18.38 -7.56
CA GLY A 52 2.97 -18.96 -6.77
C GLY A 52 4.36 -18.39 -7.12
N THR A 53 4.43 -17.21 -7.74
CA THR A 53 5.67 -16.62 -8.30
C THR A 53 6.47 -15.82 -7.26
N GLY A 54 5.99 -15.75 -6.01
CA GLY A 54 6.67 -15.06 -4.92
C GLY A 54 8.14 -15.45 -4.72
N PRO A 55 8.51 -16.75 -4.70
CA PRO A 55 9.91 -17.16 -4.60
C PRO A 55 10.77 -16.68 -5.76
N ALA A 56 10.26 -16.78 -6.99
CA ALA A 56 10.99 -16.33 -8.18
C ALA A 56 11.23 -14.81 -8.18
N LEU A 57 10.23 -14.02 -7.75
CA LEU A 57 10.40 -12.59 -7.56
C LEU A 57 11.45 -12.29 -6.48
N LEU A 58 11.39 -12.99 -5.34
CA LEU A 58 12.34 -12.82 -4.25
C LEU A 58 13.76 -13.15 -4.70
N ASP A 59 13.97 -14.26 -5.41
CA ASP A 59 15.28 -14.68 -5.91
C ASP A 59 15.86 -13.64 -6.88
N ALA A 60 15.03 -13.11 -7.79
CA ALA A 60 15.44 -12.05 -8.70
C ALA A 60 15.86 -10.77 -7.96
N MET A 61 15.12 -10.38 -6.92
CA MET A 61 15.47 -9.23 -6.08
C MET A 61 16.78 -9.47 -5.31
N LEU A 62 16.95 -10.65 -4.70
CA LEU A 62 18.15 -11.02 -3.96
C LEU A 62 19.39 -11.02 -4.86
N ALA A 63 19.27 -11.52 -6.11
CA ALA A 63 20.35 -11.47 -7.09
C ALA A 63 20.80 -10.02 -7.34
N ARG A 64 19.85 -9.11 -7.61
CA ARG A 64 20.16 -7.69 -7.83
C ARG A 64 20.75 -7.02 -6.58
N PHE A 65 20.24 -7.33 -5.39
CA PHE A 65 20.75 -6.77 -4.15
C PHE A 65 22.16 -7.27 -3.81
N LYS A 66 22.49 -8.49 -4.24
CA LYS A 66 23.86 -9.01 -4.13
C LYS A 66 24.80 -8.29 -5.09
N GLU A 67 24.37 -8.08 -6.35
CA GLU A 67 25.14 -7.32 -7.35
C GLU A 67 25.38 -5.86 -6.90
N SER A 68 24.41 -5.23 -6.26
CA SER A 68 24.54 -3.86 -5.73
C SER A 68 25.25 -3.77 -4.37
N GLY A 69 25.74 -4.89 -3.82
CA GLY A 69 26.44 -4.92 -2.54
C GLY A 69 25.55 -4.64 -1.31
N LEU A 70 24.23 -4.65 -1.47
CA LEU A 70 23.26 -4.42 -0.38
C LEU A 70 23.09 -5.65 0.52
N LEU A 71 23.51 -6.84 0.07
CA LEU A 71 23.52 -8.07 0.84
C LEU A 71 24.94 -8.45 1.24
N ARG A 72 25.15 -8.67 2.55
CA ARG A 72 26.42 -9.19 3.06
C ARG A 72 26.55 -10.68 2.76
N ALA A 73 27.72 -11.11 2.30
CA ALA A 73 28.04 -12.52 2.21
C ALA A 73 28.25 -13.07 3.63
N ARG A 74 27.30 -13.90 4.10
CA ARG A 74 27.23 -14.58 5.42
C ARG A 74 26.62 -13.77 6.58
N GLY A 75 25.72 -14.44 7.29
CA GLY A 75 24.97 -13.97 8.45
C GLY A 75 23.60 -14.66 8.49
N GLN A 76 23.06 -14.92 9.68
CA GLN A 76 21.71 -15.45 9.81
C GLN A 76 20.71 -14.31 9.53
N GLN A 77 20.19 -14.25 8.30
CA GLN A 77 19.08 -13.36 7.98
C GLN A 77 17.79 -13.99 8.48
N ARG A 78 17.05 -13.26 9.33
CA ARG A 78 15.68 -13.64 9.67
C ARG A 78 14.80 -13.35 8.46
N THR A 79 14.37 -14.41 7.80
CA THR A 79 13.51 -14.36 6.62
C THR A 79 12.09 -14.76 7.00
N ASP A 80 11.54 -14.21 8.08
CA ASP A 80 10.16 -14.42 8.47
C ASP A 80 9.30 -13.19 8.17
N SER A 81 8.42 -13.33 7.18
CA SER A 81 7.48 -12.28 6.78
C SER A 81 6.29 -12.16 7.72
N THR A 82 6.22 -12.95 8.80
CA THR A 82 5.05 -13.02 9.70
C THR A 82 4.71 -11.67 10.30
N HIS A 83 5.71 -10.93 10.79
CA HIS A 83 5.49 -9.60 11.36
C HIS A 83 4.98 -8.61 10.31
N VAL A 84 5.57 -8.64 9.12
CA VAL A 84 5.17 -7.80 7.98
C VAL A 84 3.73 -8.08 7.58
N LEU A 85 3.38 -9.36 7.41
CA LEU A 85 2.05 -9.80 7.03
C LEU A 85 0.99 -9.45 8.08
N ALA A 86 1.32 -9.56 9.36
CA ALA A 86 0.40 -9.23 10.45
C ALA A 86 0.05 -7.72 10.47
N VAL A 87 1.05 -6.86 10.31
CA VAL A 87 0.85 -5.40 10.26
C VAL A 87 0.04 -5.01 9.02
N VAL A 88 0.42 -5.49 7.83
CA VAL A 88 -0.30 -5.21 6.57
C VAL A 88 -1.75 -5.66 6.65
N ARG A 89 -2.03 -6.86 7.19
CA ARG A 89 -3.41 -7.34 7.38
C ARG A 89 -4.22 -6.42 8.30
N SER A 90 -3.62 -5.91 9.36
CA SER A 90 -4.30 -5.04 10.33
C SER A 90 -4.69 -3.71 9.68
N VAL A 91 -3.76 -3.08 8.94
CA VAL A 91 -4.00 -1.82 8.22
C VAL A 91 -5.06 -1.99 7.12
N ASN A 92 -4.93 -3.02 6.29
CA ASN A 92 -5.89 -3.27 5.20
C ASN A 92 -7.32 -3.53 5.72
N ARG A 93 -7.46 -4.24 6.85
CA ARG A 93 -8.78 -4.47 7.45
C ARG A 93 -9.42 -3.19 7.96
N LEU A 94 -8.64 -2.30 8.59
CA LEU A 94 -9.14 -1.01 9.06
C LEU A 94 -9.56 -0.12 7.90
N GLU A 95 -8.75 -0.06 6.84
CA GLU A 95 -9.08 0.70 5.63
C GLU A 95 -10.36 0.18 4.97
N PHE A 96 -10.51 -1.13 4.84
CA PHE A 96 -11.71 -1.73 4.26
C PHE A 96 -12.98 -1.37 5.05
N VAL A 97 -12.91 -1.41 6.38
CA VAL A 97 -14.04 -1.01 7.24
C VAL A 97 -14.37 0.48 7.06
N GLY A 98 -13.36 1.35 7.12
CA GLY A 98 -13.54 2.79 6.95
C GLY A 98 -14.14 3.14 5.59
N GLU A 99 -13.66 2.50 4.53
CA GLU A 99 -14.15 2.69 3.17
C GLU A 99 -15.61 2.22 3.01
N THR A 100 -15.93 1.05 3.57
CA THR A 100 -17.29 0.51 3.51
C THR A 100 -18.27 1.43 4.25
N LEU A 101 -17.87 1.91 5.44
CA LEU A 101 -18.66 2.85 6.21
C LEU A 101 -18.86 4.17 5.45
N ARG A 102 -17.79 4.74 4.90
CA ARG A 102 -17.85 5.95 4.07
C ARG A 102 -18.78 5.78 2.87
N ALA A 103 -18.69 4.65 2.17
CA ALA A 103 -19.55 4.34 1.04
C ALA A 103 -21.02 4.26 1.48
N ALA A 104 -21.33 3.54 2.56
CA ALA A 104 -22.67 3.44 3.11
C ALA A 104 -23.25 4.81 3.51
N LEU A 105 -22.45 5.64 4.19
CA LEU A 105 -22.86 6.98 4.61
C LEU A 105 -23.09 7.92 3.43
N ASN A 106 -22.25 7.86 2.40
CA ASN A 106 -22.46 8.60 1.15
C ASN A 106 -23.76 8.17 0.46
N THR A 107 -24.08 6.88 0.45
CA THR A 107 -25.36 6.41 -0.10
C THR A 107 -26.57 6.90 0.70
N LEU A 108 -26.47 6.94 2.04
CA LEU A 108 -27.54 7.46 2.90
C LEU A 108 -27.73 8.97 2.73
N ALA A 109 -26.64 9.73 2.60
CA ALA A 109 -26.69 11.17 2.38
C ALA A 109 -27.39 11.56 1.06
N LEU A 110 -27.39 10.68 0.05
CA LEU A 110 -28.15 10.88 -1.20
C LEU A 110 -29.67 10.70 -1.00
N VAL A 111 -30.10 9.91 -0.01
CA VAL A 111 -31.50 9.63 0.29
C VAL A 111 -32.08 10.66 1.27
N GLU A 112 -31.25 11.25 2.13
CA GLU A 112 -31.65 12.27 3.11
C GLU A 112 -30.66 13.45 3.15
N ALA A 113 -31.03 14.56 2.52
CA ALA A 113 -30.21 15.77 2.39
C ALA A 113 -29.79 16.43 3.73
N GLY A 114 -30.39 16.04 4.86
CA GLY A 114 -30.10 16.56 6.19
C GLY A 114 -28.78 16.06 6.80
N LEU A 115 -28.26 14.91 6.35
CA LEU A 115 -27.03 14.30 6.86
C LEU A 115 -25.74 14.90 6.28
N ALA A 116 -25.82 15.57 5.12
CA ALA A 116 -24.67 16.20 4.47
C ALA A 116 -23.98 17.24 5.38
N ARG A 117 -24.77 17.94 6.21
CA ARG A 117 -24.29 19.00 7.11
C ARG A 117 -23.51 18.48 8.33
N TRP A 118 -23.65 17.20 8.67
CA TRP A 118 -22.91 16.54 9.76
C TRP A 118 -21.56 15.97 9.26
N PHE A 119 -21.46 15.62 7.98
CA PHE A 119 -20.24 15.08 7.37
C PHE A 119 -19.17 16.14 7.07
N ASP A 120 -19.56 17.37 6.71
CA ASP A 120 -18.59 18.47 6.52
C ASP A 120 -17.83 18.80 7.81
N PHE A 121 -18.40 18.51 8.99
CA PHE A 121 -17.77 18.71 10.29
C PHE A 121 -16.65 17.69 10.59
N LEU A 122 -16.77 16.44 10.11
CA LEU A 122 -15.79 15.37 10.33
C LEU A 122 -14.61 15.38 9.34
N ARG A 123 -14.69 16.22 8.30
CA ARG A 123 -13.61 16.41 7.31
C ARG A 123 -12.56 17.44 7.77
N LEU A 124 -12.79 18.12 8.89
CA LEU A 124 -11.97 19.18 9.47
C LEU A 124 -11.20 18.77 10.75
N VAL A 125 -11.33 17.50 11.17
CA VAL A 125 -10.58 16.90 12.30
C VAL A 125 -9.83 15.68 11.77
#